data_AF-A0A561SVA7-F1
#
_entry.id   AF-A0A561SVA7-F1
#
_cell.length_a   1.000
_cell.length_b   1.000
_cell.length_c   1.000
_cell.angle_alpha   90.00
_cell.angle_beta   90.00
_cell.angle_gamma   90.00
#
_symmetry.space_group_name_H-M   'P 1'
#
loop_
_entity.id
_entity.type
_entity.pdbx_description
1 polymer ?
#
loop_
_entity_poly.entity_id
_entity_poly.type
_entity_poly.pdbx_seq_one_letter_code
_entity_poly.pdbx_strand_id
1 'polypeptide(L)'
;MSKRTVYDHFGDKLSLFRSVLRRVDDAMLTTVRTAIEQELTDGRDLREALLAFLQRMTTDAVPSPTYATFRRLNARAASAPRLPDRSGEERVRLLEERFAQLAAAGELEVSDPRRAVQHFNALTMRLVLDAIDGDPAGAVSRSEIQEIITDGVDAFLRAYR
;
A
#
# COMPACT_ATOMS: atom_id res chain seq x y z
N MET A 1 -13.38 38.21 -24.44
CA MET A 1 -13.06 36.77 -24.32
C MET A 1 -11.76 36.63 -23.50
N SER A 2 -11.87 36.50 -22.17
CA SER A 2 -10.73 36.74 -21.25
C SER A 2 -10.18 35.44 -20.67
N LYS A 3 -8.85 35.35 -20.60
CA LYS A 3 -7.97 34.32 -20.00
C LYS A 3 -8.29 33.91 -18.55
N ARG A 4 -9.33 34.47 -17.93
CA ARG A 4 -9.73 34.26 -16.53
C ARG A 4 -10.49 32.95 -16.31
N THR A 5 -11.27 32.49 -17.29
CA THR A 5 -12.14 31.31 -17.13
C THR A 5 -11.40 29.96 -17.18
N VAL A 6 -10.17 29.92 -17.71
CA VAL A 6 -9.38 28.68 -17.78
C VAL A 6 -8.64 28.42 -16.45
N TYR A 7 -8.19 29.46 -15.76
CA TYR A 7 -7.49 29.31 -14.47
C TYR A 7 -8.41 28.87 -13.33
N ASP A 8 -9.64 29.42 -13.27
CA ASP A 8 -10.62 29.04 -12.25
C ASP A 8 -10.99 27.55 -12.37
N HIS A 9 -11.11 27.05 -13.61
CA HIS A 9 -11.49 25.66 -13.84
C HIS A 9 -10.34 24.65 -13.59
N PHE A 10 -9.09 25.07 -13.77
CA PHE A 10 -7.91 24.26 -13.40
C PHE A 10 -7.71 24.22 -11.88
N GLY A 11 -7.97 25.33 -11.17
CA GLY A 11 -7.94 25.40 -9.71
C GLY A 11 -8.97 24.48 -9.05
N ASP A 12 -10.19 24.46 -9.59
CA ASP A 12 -11.26 23.56 -9.13
C ASP A 12 -10.93 22.08 -9.38
N LYS A 13 -10.43 21.74 -10.58
CA LYS A 13 -10.04 20.36 -10.91
C LYS A 13 -8.90 19.86 -10.02
N LEU A 14 -7.90 20.71 -9.74
CA LEU A 14 -6.79 20.35 -8.86
C LEU A 14 -7.25 20.19 -7.40
N SER A 15 -8.20 21.00 -6.95
CA SER A 15 -8.76 20.92 -5.60
C SER A 15 -9.65 19.68 -5.42
N LEU A 16 -10.49 19.35 -6.41
CA LEU A 16 -11.25 18.10 -6.45
C LEU A 16 -10.32 16.89 -6.53
N PHE A 17 -9.26 16.95 -7.34
CA PHE A 17 -8.28 15.87 -7.41
C PHE A 17 -7.64 15.60 -6.04
N ARG A 18 -7.18 16.65 -5.35
CA ARG A 18 -6.61 16.56 -4.00
C ARG A 18 -7.58 15.99 -2.97
N SER A 19 -8.86 16.37 -3.03
CA SER A 19 -9.85 15.86 -2.08
C SER A 19 -10.13 14.36 -2.29
N VAL A 20 -10.15 13.89 -3.54
CA VAL A 20 -10.25 12.47 -3.88
C VAL A 20 -9.00 11.71 -3.43
N LEU A 21 -7.79 12.24 -3.67
CA LEU A 21 -6.55 11.63 -3.20
C LEU A 21 -6.57 11.42 -1.67
N ARG A 22 -6.87 12.48 -0.92
CA ARG A 22 -6.96 12.42 0.55
C ARG A 22 -7.97 11.38 1.03
N ARG A 23 -9.14 11.27 0.39
CA ARG A 23 -10.15 10.28 0.77
C ARG A 23 -9.67 8.83 0.54
N VAL A 24 -8.95 8.58 -0.57
CA VAL A 24 -8.37 7.27 -0.84
C VAL A 24 -7.27 6.94 0.15
N ASP A 25 -6.45 7.94 0.46
CA ASP A 25 -5.38 7.85 1.44
C ASP A 25 -5.90 7.53 2.84
N ASP A 26 -6.92 8.26 3.31
CA ASP A 26 -7.57 8.03 4.60
C ASP A 26 -8.18 6.62 4.67
N ALA A 27 -8.88 6.20 3.62
CA ALA A 27 -9.47 4.86 3.55
C ALA A 27 -8.39 3.77 3.60
N MET A 28 -7.30 3.94 2.85
CA MET A 28 -6.20 2.98 2.83
C MET A 28 -5.46 2.94 4.17
N LEU A 29 -5.30 4.08 4.86
CA LEU A 29 -4.77 4.13 6.21
C LEU A 29 -5.66 3.38 7.20
N THR A 30 -6.98 3.54 7.12
CA THR A 30 -7.94 2.76 7.92
C THR A 30 -7.80 1.26 7.64
N THR A 31 -7.73 0.85 6.37
CA THR A 31 -7.53 -0.57 6.00
C THR A 31 -6.23 -1.13 6.59
N VAL A 32 -5.11 -0.41 6.47
CA VAL A 32 -3.82 -0.85 7.04
C VAL A 32 -3.92 -1.01 8.55
N ARG A 33 -4.49 -0.03 9.25
CA ARG A 33 -4.66 -0.07 10.71
C ARG A 33 -5.47 -1.28 11.14
N THR A 34 -6.66 -1.47 10.55
CA THR A 34 -7.53 -2.61 10.87
C THR A 34 -6.87 -3.95 10.52
N ALA A 35 -6.09 -4.02 9.44
CA ALA A 35 -5.35 -5.24 9.07
C ALA A 35 -4.24 -5.57 10.06
N ILE A 36 -3.51 -4.57 10.55
CA ILE A 36 -2.51 -4.78 11.62
C ILE A 36 -3.19 -5.29 12.89
N GLU A 37 -4.26 -4.62 13.34
CA GLU A 37 -4.96 -4.94 14.59
C GLU A 37 -5.59 -6.34 14.58
N GLN A 38 -6.10 -6.79 13.44
CA GLN A 38 -6.83 -8.05 13.33
C GLN A 38 -5.94 -9.23 12.95
N GLU A 39 -4.92 -9.02 12.10
CA GLU A 39 -4.15 -10.12 11.53
C GLU A 39 -2.81 -10.34 12.22
N LEU A 40 -2.12 -9.26 12.60
CA LEU A 40 -0.78 -9.31 13.19
C LEU A 40 -0.85 -9.37 14.71
N THR A 41 -1.66 -10.28 15.27
CA THR A 41 -1.85 -10.46 16.71
C THR A 41 -0.78 -11.37 17.32
N ASP A 42 -0.55 -11.23 18.62
CA ASP A 42 0.44 -12.05 19.35
C ASP A 42 -0.01 -13.51 19.46
N GLY A 43 0.94 -14.46 19.37
CA GLY A 43 0.68 -15.90 19.51
C GLY A 43 0.12 -16.59 18.26
N ARG A 44 -0.14 -15.86 17.17
CA ARG A 44 -0.44 -16.43 15.86
C ARG A 44 0.87 -16.76 15.12
N ASP A 45 0.85 -17.80 14.29
CA ASP A 45 1.96 -18.04 13.36
C ASP A 45 2.19 -16.80 12.48
N LEU A 46 3.41 -16.28 12.50
CA LEU A 46 3.74 -15.01 11.85
C LEU A 46 3.57 -15.07 10.33
N ARG A 47 3.84 -16.23 9.71
CA ARG A 47 3.66 -16.39 8.26
C ARG A 47 2.18 -16.30 7.90
N GLU A 48 1.32 -17.02 8.62
CA GLU A 48 -0.13 -16.93 8.43
C GLU A 48 -0.66 -15.52 8.68
N ALA A 49 -0.15 -14.83 9.71
CA ALA A 49 -0.52 -13.46 10.04
C ALA A 49 -0.18 -12.47 8.91
N LEU A 50 1.05 -12.52 8.37
CA LEU A 50 1.50 -11.66 7.29
C LEU A 50 0.74 -11.93 5.98
N LEU A 51 0.44 -13.20 5.68
CA LEU A 51 -0.37 -13.57 4.52
C LEU A 51 -1.79 -13.03 4.64
N ALA A 52 -2.42 -13.17 5.81
CA ALA A 52 -3.77 -12.66 6.04
C ALA A 52 -3.82 -11.12 5.97
N PHE A 53 -2.81 -10.44 6.52
CA PHE A 53 -2.64 -8.99 6.35
C PHE A 53 -2.63 -8.59 4.87
N LEU A 54 -1.82 -9.25 4.03
CA LEU A 54 -1.71 -8.95 2.59
C LEU A 54 -2.96 -9.33 1.80
N GLN A 55 -3.64 -10.42 2.16
CA GLN A 55 -4.91 -10.83 1.55
C GLN A 55 -6.00 -9.79 1.76
N ARG A 56 -6.06 -9.19 2.96
CA ARG A 56 -6.97 -8.08 3.23
C ARG A 56 -6.60 -6.84 2.43
N MET A 57 -5.31 -6.49 2.38
CA MET A 57 -4.84 -5.37 1.56
C MET A 57 -5.20 -5.54 0.08
N THR A 58 -5.06 -6.75 -0.47
CA THR A 58 -5.36 -7.03 -1.88
C THR A 58 -6.83 -7.29 -2.19
N THR A 59 -7.66 -7.62 -1.21
CA THR A 59 -9.11 -7.75 -1.38
C THR A 59 -9.83 -6.42 -1.19
N ASP A 60 -9.42 -5.62 -0.20
CA ASP A 60 -10.15 -4.43 0.22
C ASP A 60 -9.63 -3.14 -0.42
N ALA A 61 -8.31 -3.03 -0.67
CA ALA A 61 -7.70 -1.79 -1.17
C ALA A 61 -7.44 -1.80 -2.69
N VAL A 62 -6.89 -2.89 -3.22
CA VAL A 62 -6.45 -2.98 -4.63
C VAL A 62 -7.59 -2.97 -5.67
N PRO A 63 -8.71 -3.69 -5.49
CA PRO A 63 -9.76 -3.80 -6.52
C PRO A 63 -10.68 -2.57 -6.60
N SER A 64 -10.53 -1.60 -5.69
CA SER A 64 -11.42 -0.44 -5.63
C SER A 64 -11.29 0.41 -6.90
N PRO A 65 -12.39 0.72 -7.62
CA PRO A 65 -12.37 1.63 -8.77
C PRO A 65 -11.74 2.99 -8.44
N THR A 66 -11.89 3.42 -7.18
CA THR A 66 -11.29 4.63 -6.64
C THR A 66 -9.77 4.52 -6.54
N TYR A 67 -9.25 3.35 -6.17
CA TYR A 67 -7.80 3.08 -6.12
C TYR A 67 -7.18 3.00 -7.52
N ALA A 68 -7.83 2.31 -8.46
CA ALA A 68 -7.39 2.28 -9.85
C ALA A 68 -7.35 3.70 -10.48
N THR A 69 -8.35 4.51 -10.17
CA THR A 69 -8.42 5.92 -10.60
C THR A 69 -7.31 6.76 -9.94
N PHE A 70 -7.12 6.64 -8.63
CA PHE A 70 -6.03 7.26 -7.87
C PHE A 70 -4.66 6.94 -8.51
N ARG A 71 -4.41 5.66 -8.80
CA ARG A 71 -3.14 5.22 -9.40
C ARG A 71 -2.92 5.79 -10.80
N ARG A 72 -3.93 5.74 -11.67
CA ARG A 72 -3.85 6.35 -13.02
C ARG A 72 -3.58 7.85 -12.95
N LEU A 73 -4.19 8.55 -12.01
CA LEU A 73 -3.98 9.98 -11.83
C LEU A 73 -2.59 10.29 -11.28
N ASN A 74 -2.09 9.51 -10.32
CA ASN A 74 -0.72 9.65 -9.81
C ASN A 74 0.35 9.33 -10.87
N ALA A 75 0.15 8.30 -11.69
CA ALA A 75 1.05 7.97 -12.79
C ALA A 75 1.13 9.12 -13.82
N ARG A 76 0.00 9.76 -14.14
CA ARG A 76 -0.06 10.93 -15.02
C ARG A 76 0.50 12.21 -14.37
N ALA A 77 0.41 12.30 -13.04
CA ALA A 77 0.96 13.41 -12.27
C ALA A 77 2.47 13.25 -11.95
N ALA A 78 3.13 12.18 -12.41
CA ALA A 78 4.57 11.97 -12.20
C ALA A 78 5.45 13.09 -12.77
N SER A 79 4.93 13.90 -13.70
CA SER A 79 5.58 15.11 -14.23
C SER A 79 5.21 16.41 -13.50
N ALA A 80 4.33 16.36 -12.49
CA ALA A 80 3.97 17.48 -11.63
C ALA A 80 4.68 17.39 -10.26
N PRO A 81 4.88 18.50 -9.53
CA PRO A 81 5.48 18.46 -8.19
C PRO A 81 4.66 17.53 -7.29
N ARG A 82 5.29 16.44 -6.84
CA ARG A 82 4.68 15.47 -5.92
C ARG A 82 4.23 16.22 -4.66
N LEU A 83 2.93 16.22 -4.37
CA LEU A 83 2.45 16.61 -3.05
C LEU A 83 3.05 15.63 -2.03
N PRO A 84 3.44 16.08 -0.83
CA PRO A 84 3.99 15.19 0.19
C PRO A 84 2.98 14.09 0.53
N ASP A 85 3.38 12.83 0.35
CA ASP A 85 2.61 11.61 0.61
C ASP A 85 2.55 11.34 2.13
N ARG A 86 1.89 12.25 2.85
CA ARG A 86 1.80 12.20 4.33
C ARG A 86 1.09 10.93 4.82
N SER A 87 0.15 10.41 4.04
CA SER A 87 -0.58 9.17 4.29
C SER A 87 0.26 7.92 4.02
N GLY A 88 1.10 7.92 2.99
CA GLY A 88 2.11 6.90 2.75
C GLY A 88 3.08 6.78 3.92
N GLU A 89 3.57 7.92 4.42
CA GLU A 89 4.44 7.92 5.60
C GLU A 89 3.74 7.39 6.86
N GLU A 90 2.47 7.70 7.06
CA GLU A 90 1.72 7.21 8.23
C GLU A 90 1.47 5.70 8.16
N ARG A 91 1.15 5.17 6.98
CA ARG A 91 1.03 3.71 6.77
C ARG A 91 2.35 2.99 7.04
N VAL A 92 3.47 3.56 6.60
CA VAL A 92 4.81 3.03 6.90
C VAL A 92 5.07 3.05 8.41
N ARG A 93 4.75 4.14 9.10
CA ARG A 93 4.91 4.24 10.56
C ARG A 93 4.12 3.18 11.33
N LEU A 94 2.87 2.90 10.95
CA LEU A 94 2.07 1.86 11.62
C LEU A 94 2.69 0.46 11.50
N LEU A 95 3.17 0.11 10.30
CA LEU A 95 3.87 -1.16 10.08
C LEU A 95 5.24 -1.18 10.78
N GLU A 96 5.95 -0.05 10.79
CA GLU A 96 7.25 0.10 11.46
C GLU A 96 7.12 -0.16 12.96
N GLU A 97 6.12 0.44 13.60
CA GLU A 97 5.77 0.21 15.00
C GLU A 97 5.43 -1.26 15.25
N ARG A 98 4.63 -1.89 14.40
CA ARG A 98 4.28 -3.30 14.58
C ARG A 98 5.48 -4.23 14.39
N PHE A 99 6.34 -3.96 13.41
CA PHE A 99 7.55 -4.76 13.17
C PHE A 99 8.54 -4.61 14.33
N ALA A 100 8.65 -3.41 14.92
CA ALA A 100 9.44 -3.21 16.13
C ALA A 100 8.91 -4.02 17.32
N GLN A 101 7.59 -4.11 17.49
CA GLN A 101 6.97 -4.93 18.54
C GLN A 101 7.22 -6.44 18.31
N LEU A 102 7.05 -6.92 17.07
CA LEU A 102 7.35 -8.31 16.71
C LEU A 102 8.84 -8.64 16.95
N ALA A 103 9.73 -7.70 16.66
CA ALA A 103 11.15 -7.87 16.94
C ALA A 103 11.46 -7.91 18.44
N ALA A 104 10.82 -7.04 19.23
CA ALA A 104 10.95 -7.07 20.70
C ALA A 104 10.40 -8.37 21.32
N ALA A 105 9.43 -9.01 20.67
CA ALA A 105 8.90 -10.32 21.06
C ALA A 105 9.75 -11.52 20.58
N GLY A 106 10.79 -11.28 19.77
CA GLY A 106 11.63 -12.34 19.19
C GLY A 106 11.01 -13.06 18.00
N GLU A 107 9.92 -12.54 17.44
CA GLU A 107 9.25 -13.11 16.26
C GLU A 107 9.92 -12.68 14.94
N LEU A 108 10.68 -11.58 14.97
CA LEU A 108 11.45 -11.04 13.84
C LEU A 108 12.86 -10.59 14.26
N GLU A 109 13.86 -10.89 13.46
CA GLU A 109 15.23 -10.40 13.59
C GLU A 109 15.42 -9.08 12.82
N VAL A 110 15.00 -7.96 13.41
CA VAL A 110 14.97 -6.65 12.73
C VAL A 110 15.80 -5.61 13.47
N SER A 111 16.84 -5.10 12.81
CA SER A 111 17.70 -4.01 13.32
C SER A 111 17.24 -2.60 12.90
N ASP A 112 16.57 -2.51 11.75
CA ASP A 112 15.96 -1.28 11.23
C ASP A 112 14.51 -1.59 10.81
N PRO A 113 13.52 -1.34 11.69
CA PRO A 113 12.12 -1.63 11.41
C PRO A 113 11.59 -0.94 10.15
N ARG A 114 12.04 0.29 9.90
CA ARG A 114 11.61 1.04 8.72
C ARG A 114 12.12 0.38 7.44
N ARG A 115 13.37 -0.07 7.42
CA ARG A 115 13.92 -0.80 6.26
C ARG A 115 13.27 -2.16 6.08
N ALA A 116 12.96 -2.87 7.16
CA ALA A 116 12.21 -4.12 7.08
C ALA A 116 10.83 -3.93 6.44
N VAL A 117 10.10 -2.86 6.79
CA VAL A 117 8.83 -2.51 6.13
C VAL A 117 9.02 -2.20 4.64
N GLN A 118 10.09 -1.49 4.27
CA GLN A 118 10.39 -1.21 2.87
C GLN A 118 10.64 -2.50 2.07
N HIS A 119 11.45 -3.42 2.62
CA HIS A 119 11.70 -4.71 1.99
C HIS A 119 10.42 -5.54 1.89
N PHE A 120 9.62 -5.62 2.96
CA PHE A 120 8.34 -6.31 2.97
C PHE A 120 7.42 -5.76 1.88
N ASN A 121 7.29 -4.44 1.75
CA ASN A 121 6.47 -3.81 0.72
C ASN A 121 7.00 -4.10 -0.70
N ALA A 122 8.32 -4.02 -0.90
CA ALA A 122 8.98 -4.26 -2.18
C ALA A 122 8.80 -5.71 -2.65
N LEU A 123 8.87 -6.67 -1.75
CA LEU A 123 8.74 -8.10 -2.04
C LEU A 123 7.28 -8.55 -2.21
N THR A 124 6.29 -7.73 -1.84
CA THR A 124 4.87 -8.13 -1.82
C THR A 124 4.00 -7.17 -2.62
N MET A 125 3.44 -6.14 -1.98
CA MET A 125 2.50 -5.20 -2.56
C MET A 125 3.06 -4.51 -3.81
N ARG A 126 4.36 -4.21 -3.84
CA ARG A 126 4.97 -3.61 -5.04
C ARG A 126 4.90 -4.54 -6.24
N LEU A 127 5.25 -5.82 -6.08
CA LEU A 127 5.17 -6.82 -7.15
C LEU A 127 3.73 -7.05 -7.61
N VAL A 128 2.76 -7.09 -6.68
CA VAL A 128 1.33 -7.18 -7.03
C VAL A 128 0.91 -6.00 -7.91
N LEU A 129 1.31 -4.78 -7.55
CA LEU A 129 0.98 -3.58 -8.31
C LEU A 129 1.66 -3.56 -9.68
N ASP A 130 2.91 -3.98 -9.75
CA ASP A 130 3.66 -4.06 -11.01
C ASP A 130 3.04 -5.10 -11.97
N ALA A 131 2.57 -6.25 -11.45
CA ALA A 131 1.83 -7.25 -12.24
C ALA A 131 0.51 -6.68 -12.79
N ILE A 132 -0.28 -6.00 -11.96
CA ILE A 132 -1.53 -5.35 -12.39
C ILE A 132 -1.27 -4.24 -13.42
N ASP A 133 -0.19 -3.48 -13.28
CA ASP A 133 0.18 -2.44 -14.24
C ASP A 133 0.66 -2.98 -15.58
N GLY A 134 1.35 -4.13 -15.55
CA GLY A 134 1.83 -4.82 -16.74
C GLY A 134 0.72 -5.46 -17.57
N ASP A 135 -0.48 -5.61 -17.00
CA ASP A 135 -1.62 -6.25 -17.66
C ASP A 135 -2.82 -5.29 -17.83
N PRO A 136 -2.83 -4.48 -18.90
CA PRO A 136 -3.93 -3.58 -19.19
C PRO A 136 -5.25 -4.29 -19.55
N ALA A 137 -5.23 -5.59 -19.81
CA ALA A 137 -6.44 -6.38 -20.08
C ALA A 137 -7.16 -6.81 -18.79
N GLY A 138 -6.51 -6.68 -17.62
CA GLY A 138 -7.09 -7.01 -16.32
C GLY A 138 -7.30 -8.52 -16.11
N ALA A 139 -6.44 -9.33 -16.70
CA ALA A 139 -6.44 -10.78 -16.63
C ALA A 139 -5.62 -11.34 -15.44
N VAL A 140 -4.84 -10.53 -14.73
CA VAL A 140 -4.13 -10.94 -13.51
C VAL A 140 -5.11 -11.60 -12.55
N SER A 141 -4.88 -12.90 -12.34
CA SER A 141 -5.80 -13.74 -11.60
C SER A 141 -5.61 -13.60 -10.10
N ARG A 142 -6.64 -13.94 -9.32
CA ARG A 142 -6.51 -13.98 -7.85
C ARG A 142 -5.45 -14.98 -7.40
N SER A 143 -5.26 -16.08 -8.10
CA SER A 143 -4.23 -17.07 -7.77
C SER A 143 -2.84 -16.51 -8.01
N GLU A 144 -2.62 -15.78 -9.10
CA GLU A 144 -1.34 -15.13 -9.39
C GLU A 144 -0.99 -14.06 -8.32
N ILE A 145 -1.96 -13.24 -7.90
CA ILE A 145 -1.78 -12.31 -6.78
C ILE A 145 -1.39 -13.05 -5.49
N GLN A 146 -2.06 -14.18 -5.22
CA GLN A 146 -1.78 -14.98 -4.04
C GLN A 146 -0.38 -15.61 -4.09
N GLU A 147 0.08 -16.07 -5.26
CA GLU A 147 1.43 -16.59 -5.48
C GLU A 147 2.48 -15.51 -5.21
N ILE A 148 2.34 -14.32 -5.81
CA ILE A 148 3.26 -13.19 -5.57
C ILE A 148 3.36 -12.85 -4.08
N ILE A 149 2.21 -12.75 -3.39
CA ILE A 149 2.18 -12.48 -1.95
C ILE A 149 2.89 -13.58 -1.16
N THR A 150 2.63 -14.84 -1.51
CA THR A 150 3.17 -15.99 -0.79
C THR A 150 4.69 -16.05 -0.92
N ASP A 151 5.20 -15.92 -2.15
CA ASP A 151 6.64 -15.89 -2.42
C ASP A 151 7.33 -14.72 -1.74
N GLY A 152 6.69 -13.55 -1.74
CA GLY A 152 7.19 -12.35 -1.08
C GLY A 152 7.30 -12.48 0.44
N VAL A 153 6.27 -13.04 1.08
CA VAL A 153 6.28 -13.33 2.54
C VAL A 153 7.35 -14.36 2.87
N ASP A 154 7.45 -15.44 2.07
CA ASP A 154 8.44 -16.49 2.31
C ASP A 154 9.87 -15.97 2.14
N ALA A 155 10.12 -15.12 1.15
CA ALA A 155 11.41 -14.45 0.98
C ALA A 155 11.71 -13.50 2.14
N PHE A 156 10.74 -12.71 2.59
CA PHE A 156 10.89 -11.80 3.72
C PHE A 156 11.23 -12.56 5.01
N LEU A 157 10.45 -13.60 5.34
CA LEU A 157 10.67 -14.37 6.57
C LEU A 157 12.00 -15.12 6.57
N ARG A 158 12.48 -15.61 5.42
CA ARG A 158 13.83 -16.19 5.34
C ARG A 158 14.96 -15.21 5.64
N ALA A 159 14.71 -13.90 5.50
CA ALA A 159 15.71 -12.86 5.72
C ALA A 159 15.62 -12.20 7.11
N TYR A 160 14.48 -12.36 7.80
CA TYR A 160 14.14 -11.64 9.03
C TYR A 160 13.69 -12.57 10.15
N ARG A 161 13.93 -13.88 10.04
CA ARG A 161 13.63 -14.89 11.07
C ARG A 161 14.77 -15.91 11.13
#